data_AF-A0A100VVJ9-F1
#
_entry.id   AF-A0A100VVJ9-F1
#
_cell.length_a   1.000
_cell.length_b   1.000
_cell.length_c   1.000
_cell.angle_alpha   90.00
_cell.angle_beta   90.00
_cell.angle_gamma   90.00
#
_symmetry.space_group_name_H-M   'P 1'
#
loop_
_entity.id
_entity.type
_entity.pdbx_description
1 polymer ?
#
loop_
_entity_poly.entity_id
_entity_poly.type
_entity_poly.pdbx_seq_one_letter_code
_entity_poly.pdbx_strand_id
1 'polypeptide(L)' 'MTPLTPVLSRFWDEPEPWTMQTYRRHDGYRALERALAMPPDDVIALVKDSGLRGRGGAGFPTGTKWSFIPQGTEG' A
#
# COMPACT_ATOMS: atom_id res chain seq x y z
N MET A 1 17.73 4.70 -20.41
CA MET A 1 17.47 4.39 -18.99
C MET A 1 16.10 4.94 -18.63
N THR A 2 15.18 4.12 -18.12
CA THR A 2 13.91 4.61 -17.58
C THR A 2 14.20 5.33 -16.26
N PRO A 3 13.83 6.60 -16.10
CA PRO A 3 14.02 7.30 -14.83
C PRO A 3 13.21 6.62 -13.73
N LEU A 4 13.87 6.30 -12.61
CA LEU A 4 13.20 5.74 -11.44
C LEU A 4 12.29 6.81 -10.84
N THR A 5 10.98 6.54 -10.78
CA THR A 5 10.04 7.45 -10.12
C THR A 5 10.01 7.15 -8.62
N PRO A 6 10.38 8.11 -7.75
CA PRO A 6 10.25 7.92 -6.31
C PRO A 6 8.78 7.89 -5.92
N VAL A 7 8.37 6.79 -5.28
CA VAL A 7 7.03 6.61 -4.69
C VAL A 7 7.13 6.70 -3.17
N LEU A 8 7.96 5.87 -2.53
CA LEU A 8 8.14 5.86 -1.08
C LEU A 8 9.00 7.03 -0.58
N SER A 9 10.07 7.35 -1.32
CA SER A 9 11.07 8.35 -0.94
C SER A 9 10.79 9.75 -1.49
N ARG A 10 9.61 9.96 -2.11
CA ARG A 10 9.28 11.18 -2.83
C ARG A 10 9.42 12.45 -1.98
N PHE A 11 9.20 12.34 -0.67
CA PHE A 11 9.10 13.47 0.26
C PHE A 11 10.08 13.39 1.44
N TRP A 12 11.19 12.63 1.31
CA TRP A 12 12.17 12.52 2.41
C TRP A 12 12.88 13.83 2.75
N ASP A 13 13.00 14.73 1.77
CA ASP A 13 13.71 16.01 1.93
C ASP A 13 12.76 17.16 2.35
N GLU A 14 11.48 16.88 2.61
CA GLU A 14 10.56 17.87 3.16
C GLU A 14 10.93 18.22 4.61
N PRO A 15 10.66 19.46 5.08
CA PRO A 15 10.83 19.80 6.49
C PRO A 15 9.99 18.92 7.40
N GLU A 16 10.62 18.41 8.46
CA GLU A 16 9.99 17.59 9.50
C GLU A 16 9.11 16.46 8.93
N PRO A 17 9.65 15.58 8.07
CA PRO A 17 8.87 14.62 7.28
C PRO A 17 8.22 13.53 8.13
N TRP A 18 8.66 13.37 9.38
CA TRP A 18 8.07 12.46 10.36
C TRP A 18 6.78 12.99 11.01
N THR A 19 6.43 14.25 10.79
CA THR A 19 5.26 14.86 11.43
C THR A 19 3.97 14.52 10.70
N MET A 20 2.88 14.48 11.46
CA MET A 20 1.55 14.26 10.90
C MET A 20 1.13 15.35 9.91
N GLN A 21 1.53 16.59 10.18
CA GLN A 21 1.22 17.73 9.33
C GLN A 21 1.88 17.58 7.95
N THR A 22 3.19 17.27 7.91
CA THR A 22 3.88 17.03 6.65
C THR A 22 3.30 15.80 5.94
N TYR A 23 3.06 14.69 6.64
CA TYR A 23 2.42 13.51 6.04
C TYR A 23 1.06 13.83 5.37
N ARG A 24 0.17 14.54 6.08
CA ARG A 24 -1.17 14.89 5.57
C ARG A 24 -1.13 15.90 4.42
N ARG A 25 -0.15 16.82 4.39
CA ARG A 25 0.08 17.73 3.25
C ARG A 25 0.43 16.96 1.97
N HIS A 26 1.08 15.81 2.10
CA HIS A 26 1.53 14.96 0.99
C HIS A 26 0.66 13.71 0.81
N ASP A 27 -0.66 13.92 0.74
CA ASP A 27 -1.67 12.86 0.49
C ASP A 27 -1.77 11.78 1.57
N GLY A 28 -1.15 11.99 2.75
CA GLY A 28 -1.24 11.09 3.88
C GLY A 28 -2.68 10.75 4.24
N TYR A 29 -2.91 9.48 4.58
CA TYR A 29 -4.22 8.86 4.85
C TYR A 29 -5.25 8.82 3.72
N ARG A 30 -5.09 9.51 2.59
CA ARG A 30 -6.09 9.43 1.50
C ARG A 30 -6.33 8.00 1.01
N ALA A 31 -5.27 7.21 0.89
CA ALA A 31 -5.38 5.80 0.51
C ALA A 31 -6.02 4.94 1.60
N LEU A 32 -5.81 5.28 2.88
CA LEU A 32 -6.44 4.59 4.01
C LEU A 32 -7.94 4.86 4.03
N GLU A 33 -8.35 6.12 3.88
CA GLU A 33 -9.76 6.52 3.80
C GLU A 33 -10.47 5.77 2.67
N ARG A 34 -9.84 5.69 1.49
CA ARG A 34 -10.36 4.91 0.37
C ARG A 34 -10.47 3.42 0.69
N ALA A 35 -9.43 2.82 1.27
CA ALA A 35 -9.41 1.38 1.58
C ALA A 35 -10.46 0.99 2.62
N LEU A 36 -10.70 1.85 3.63
CA LEU A 36 -11.72 1.63 4.65
C LEU A 36 -13.15 1.73 4.11
N ALA A 37 -13.35 2.40 2.97
CA ALA A 37 -14.62 2.50 2.28
C ALA A 37 -14.85 1.35 1.25
N MET A 38 -13.89 0.43 1.10
CA MET A 38 -13.97 -0.70 0.18
C MET A 38 -14.27 -2.01 0.94
N PRO A 39 -14.98 -2.96 0.31
CA PRO A 39 -14.97 -4.35 0.76
C PRO A 39 -13.54 -4.89 0.87
N PRO A 40 -13.21 -5.73 1.86
CA PRO A 40 -11.86 -6.29 2.02
C PRO A 40 -11.35 -7.01 0.76
N ASP A 41 -12.22 -7.77 0.09
CA ASP A 41 -11.88 -8.49 -1.15
C ASP A 41 -11.47 -7.55 -2.29
N ASP A 42 -12.09 -6.38 -2.39
CA ASP A 42 -11.73 -5.38 -3.40
C ASP A 42 -10.36 -4.78 -3.13
N VAL A 43 -9.96 -4.64 -1.86
CA VAL A 43 -8.61 -4.19 -1.49
C VAL A 43 -7.58 -5.27 -1.86
N ILE A 44 -7.89 -6.55 -1.62
CA ILE A 44 -7.03 -7.67 -2.02
C ILE A 44 -6.89 -7.73 -3.54
N ALA A 45 -7.99 -7.59 -4.28
CA ALA A 45 -7.99 -7.55 -5.74
C ALA A 45 -7.15 -6.39 -6.28
N LEU A 46 -7.32 -5.18 -5.73
CA LEU A 46 -6.53 -4.00 -6.11
C LEU A 46 -5.02 -4.24 -5.94
N VAL A 47 -4.60 -4.86 -4.83
CA VAL A 47 -3.19 -5.16 -4.58
C VAL A 47 -2.68 -6.28 -5.48
N LYS A 48 -3.52 -7.26 -5.82
CA LYS A 48 -3.19 -8.29 -6.81
C LYS A 48 -2.96 -7.69 -8.20
N ASP A 49 -3.85 -6.81 -8.64
CA ASP A 49 -3.79 -6.14 -9.95
C ASP A 49 -2.60 -5.18 -10.06
N SER A 50 -2.14 -4.61 -8.94
CA SER A 50 -0.93 -3.78 -8.91
C SER A 50 0.36 -4.55 -9.24
N GLY A 51 0.34 -5.87 -9.17
CA GLY A 51 1.53 -6.71 -9.34
C GLY A 51 2.57 -6.56 -8.22
N LEU A 52 2.19 -6.02 -7.05
CA LEU A 52 3.10 -5.85 -5.92
C LEU A 52 3.68 -7.20 -5.47
N ARG A 53 5.01 -7.23 -5.36
CA ARG A 53 5.78 -8.38 -4.86
C ARG A 53 6.47 -8.03 -3.54
N GLY A 54 6.61 -9.02 -2.67
CA GLY A 54 7.29 -8.87 -1.39
C GLY A 54 8.73 -8.38 -1.55
N ARG A 55 9.07 -7.27 -0.88
CA ARG A 55 10.39 -6.62 -0.97
C ARG A 55 11.41 -7.14 0.04
N GLY A 56 11.09 -8.22 0.76
CA GLY A 56 12.01 -8.90 1.70
C GLY A 56 12.98 -9.89 1.06
N GLY A 57 13.02 -10.01 -0.28
CA GLY A 57 13.94 -10.87 -1.03
C GLY A 57 13.25 -11.92 -1.91
N ALA A 58 12.35 -12.74 -1.33
CA ALA A 58 11.72 -13.86 -2.05
C ALA A 58 10.75 -13.45 -3.18
N GLY A 59 10.26 -12.21 -3.19
CA GLY A 59 9.42 -11.70 -4.29
C GLY A 59 8.06 -12.40 -4.44
N PHE A 60 7.52 -13.00 -3.39
CA PHE A 60 6.19 -13.61 -3.42
C PHE A 60 5.09 -12.55 -3.71
N PRO A 61 4.08 -12.82 -4.55
CA PRO A 61 3.02 -11.85 -4.85
C PRO A 61 2.22 -11.47 -3.60
N THR A 62 2.17 -10.17 -3.28
CA THR A 62 1.58 -9.67 -2.03
C THR A 62 0.08 -9.90 -1.99
N GLY A 63 -0.65 -9.62 -3.08
CA GLY A 63 -2.11 -9.84 -3.15
C GLY A 63 -2.49 -11.31 -2.96
N THR A 64 -1.75 -12.24 -3.59
CA THR A 64 -1.95 -13.69 -3.40
C THR A 64 -1.69 -14.12 -1.97
N LYS A 65 -0.68 -13.54 -1.31
CA LYS A 65 -0.42 -13.84 0.11
C LYS A 65 -1.61 -13.45 0.99
N TRP A 66 -2.23 -12.31 0.71
CA TRP A 66 -3.38 -11.82 1.49
C TRP A 66 -4.62 -12.69 1.29
N SER A 67 -4.86 -13.22 0.09
CA SER A 67 -6.01 -14.12 -0.17
C SER A 67 -5.95 -15.45 0.57
N PHE A 68 -4.83 -15.82 1.17
CA PHE A 68 -4.73 -17.04 1.99
C PHE A 68 -5.20 -16.85 3.43
N ILE A 69 -5.36 -15.61 3.88
CA ILE A 69 -5.87 -15.34 5.23
C ILE A 69 -7.37 -15.65 5.24
N PRO A 70 -7.90 -16.34 6.27
CA PRO A 70 -9.35 -16.55 6.38
C PRO A 70 -10.10 -15.22 6.40
N GLN A 71 -11.11 -15.07 5.54
CA GLN A 71 -11.85 -13.81 5.36
C GLN A 71 -13.07 -13.67 6.30
N GLY A 72 -13.42 -14.73 7.07
CA GLY A 72 -14.73 -14.87 7.74
C GLY A 72 -15.85 -15.14 6.72
N THR A 73 -16.81 -16.05 6.90
CA THR A 73 -17.42 -16.63 8.10
C THR A 73 -17.59 -18.14 7.86
N GLU A 74 -16.75 -18.98 8.46
CA GLU A 74 -17.12 -20.36 8.85
C GLU A 74 -16.37 -20.69 10.15
N GLY A 75 -17.15 -20.80 11.21
CA GLY A 75 -16.91 -21.46 12.47
C GLY A 75 -18.26 -22.00 12.92
#